data_AF-A0AB73KIQ1-F1
#
_entry.id   AF-A0AB73KIQ1-F1
#
_cell.length_a   1.000
_cell.length_b   1.000
_cell.length_c   1.000
_cell.angle_alpha   90.00
_cell.angle_beta   90.00
_cell.angle_gamma   90.00
#
_symmetry.space_group_name_H-M   'P 1'
#
loop_
_entity.id
_entity.type
_entity.pdbx_description
1 polymer ?
#
loop_
_entity_poly.entity_id
_entity_poly.type
_entity_poly.pdbx_seq_one_letter_code
_entity_poly.pdbx_strand_id
1 'polypeptide(L)'
;MDTHPEGLAAVIIPVIADGTAPANYEDLVEILGEVATDDADPNAVPALHALLTARLPTETPPYALSLKTLQALGAIGGRRAEEILRAVAIGDHPKVLKWEAAVELGIEDDLGFDEDEMTS
;
A
#
# COMPACT_ATOMS: atom_id res chain seq x y z
N MET A 1 11.66 -19.57 -5.86
CA MET A 1 11.47 -20.43 -4.68
C MET A 1 10.89 -19.48 -3.65
N ASP A 2 9.61 -19.60 -3.32
CA ASP A 2 9.01 -18.74 -2.31
C ASP A 2 9.76 -18.94 -1.01
N THR A 3 10.41 -17.89 -0.53
CA THR A 3 11.22 -17.91 0.68
C THR A 3 10.40 -17.71 1.95
N HIS A 4 9.09 -17.48 1.81
CA HIS A 4 8.21 -17.15 2.91
C HIS A 4 7.44 -18.38 3.40
N PRO A 5 7.24 -18.54 4.72
CA PRO A 5 6.41 -19.62 5.25
C PRO A 5 4.96 -19.49 4.76
N GLU A 6 4.36 -20.61 4.35
CA GLU A 6 2.91 -20.68 4.10
C GLU A 6 2.13 -20.18 5.34
N GLY A 7 1.12 -19.33 5.11
CA GLY A 7 0.27 -18.78 6.16
C GLY A 7 0.84 -17.56 6.90
N LEU A 8 1.98 -17.02 6.50
CA LEU A 8 2.53 -15.79 7.10
C LEU A 8 1.57 -14.59 6.97
N ALA A 9 0.91 -14.43 5.81
CA ALA A 9 -0.11 -13.40 5.60
C ALA A 9 -1.19 -13.43 6.70
N ALA A 10 -1.72 -14.62 7.02
CA ALA A 10 -2.75 -14.81 8.03
C ALA A 10 -2.31 -14.39 9.44
N VAL A 11 -0.99 -14.36 9.72
CA VAL A 11 -0.44 -13.86 10.99
C VAL A 11 -0.27 -12.34 10.98
N ILE A 12 0.13 -11.76 9.85
CA ILE A 12 0.41 -10.31 9.75
C ILE A 12 -0.88 -9.49 9.65
N ILE A 13 -1.87 -9.94 8.88
CA ILE A 13 -3.16 -9.26 8.67
C ILE A 13 -3.81 -8.77 9.98
N PRO A 14 -3.99 -9.61 11.02
CA PRO A 14 -4.61 -9.15 12.27
C PRO A 14 -3.75 -8.13 13.02
N VAL A 15 -2.41 -8.21 12.91
CA VAL A 15 -1.50 -7.24 13.55
C VAL A 15 -1.62 -5.86 12.88
N ILE A 16 -1.70 -5.83 11.55
CA ILE A 16 -1.93 -4.60 10.79
C ILE A 16 -3.31 -4.02 11.12
N ALA A 17 -4.35 -4.87 11.13
CA ALA A 17 -5.73 -4.45 11.36
C ALA A 17 -5.96 -3.92 12.79
N ASP A 18 -5.30 -4.49 13.80
CA ASP A 18 -5.44 -4.06 15.20
C ASP A 18 -4.77 -2.71 15.47
N GLY A 19 -3.78 -2.31 14.67
CA GLY A 19 -3.14 -1.01 14.82
C GLY A 19 -2.28 -0.86 16.10
N THR A 20 -2.01 -1.97 16.80
CA THR A 20 -1.24 -2.03 18.07
C THR A 20 0.21 -2.51 17.93
N ALA A 21 0.68 -2.81 16.72
CA ALA A 21 2.04 -3.31 16.48
C ALA A 21 3.11 -2.38 17.10
N PRO A 22 4.07 -2.93 17.88
CA PRO A 22 4.89 -2.13 18.78
C PRO A 22 6.00 -1.28 18.16
N ALA A 23 6.36 -1.37 16.86
CA ALA A 23 7.32 -0.39 16.31
C ALA A 23 7.47 -0.24 14.78
N ASN A 24 7.27 -1.24 13.92
CA ASN A 24 7.56 -1.03 12.50
C ASN A 24 6.45 -1.55 11.57
N TYR A 25 5.46 -0.69 11.31
CA TYR A 25 4.45 -1.02 10.32
C TYR A 25 5.05 -1.16 8.94
N GLU A 26 6.02 -0.32 8.57
CA GLU A 26 6.63 -0.29 7.23
C GLU A 26 7.07 -1.68 6.78
N ASP A 27 7.85 -2.38 7.61
CA ASP A 27 8.30 -3.75 7.32
C ASP A 27 7.13 -4.74 7.24
N LEU A 28 6.13 -4.59 8.10
CA LEU A 28 4.96 -5.47 8.09
C LEU A 28 4.12 -5.29 6.83
N VAL A 29 3.97 -4.06 6.34
CA VAL A 29 3.25 -3.78 5.08
C VAL A 29 4.01 -4.34 3.89
N GLU A 30 5.33 -4.12 3.87
CA GLU A 30 6.22 -4.62 2.83
C GLU A 30 6.17 -6.15 2.75
N ILE A 31 6.36 -6.84 3.88
CA ILE A 31 6.26 -8.30 3.93
C ILE A 31 4.85 -8.75 3.51
N LEU A 32 3.79 -8.07 3.95
CA LEU A 32 2.43 -8.46 3.54
C LEU A 32 2.24 -8.34 2.02
N GLY A 33 2.78 -7.28 1.40
CA GLY A 33 2.75 -7.10 -0.06
C GLY A 33 3.49 -8.20 -0.82
N GLU A 34 4.57 -8.74 -0.25
CA GLU A 34 5.34 -9.83 -0.86
C GLU A 34 4.66 -11.20 -0.75
N VAL A 35 3.91 -11.44 0.34
CA VAL A 35 3.42 -12.79 0.67
C VAL A 35 1.93 -13.00 0.49
N ALA A 36 1.14 -11.93 0.41
CA ALA A 36 -0.31 -12.02 0.22
C ALA A 36 -0.69 -11.97 -1.25
N THR A 37 -1.83 -12.60 -1.56
CA THR A 37 -2.51 -12.46 -2.86
C THR A 37 -3.99 -12.19 -2.62
N ASP A 38 -4.65 -11.45 -3.52
CA ASP A 38 -6.08 -11.11 -3.35
C ASP A 38 -6.98 -12.36 -3.22
N ASP A 39 -6.65 -13.44 -3.96
CA ASP A 39 -7.42 -14.68 -3.95
C ASP A 39 -7.20 -15.52 -2.67
N ALA A 40 -5.97 -15.62 -2.17
CA ALA A 40 -5.65 -16.45 -1.00
C ALA A 40 -5.89 -15.71 0.32
N ASP A 41 -5.73 -14.38 0.32
CA ASP A 41 -5.72 -13.53 1.51
C ASP A 41 -6.69 -12.35 1.37
N PRO A 42 -8.00 -12.59 1.26
CA PRO A 42 -9.00 -11.55 0.96
C PRO A 42 -9.12 -10.45 2.02
N ASN A 43 -8.46 -10.61 3.17
CA ASN A 43 -8.41 -9.64 4.26
C ASN A 43 -7.15 -8.74 4.23
N ALA A 44 -6.17 -9.01 3.36
CA ALA A 44 -4.96 -8.20 3.24
C ALA A 44 -5.30 -6.77 2.78
N VAL A 45 -5.98 -6.63 1.63
CA VAL A 45 -6.40 -5.31 1.10
C VAL A 45 -7.26 -4.52 2.10
N PRO A 46 -8.30 -5.10 2.75
CA PRO A 46 -9.03 -4.41 3.82
C PRO A 46 -8.15 -3.90 4.97
N ALA A 47 -7.19 -4.69 5.42
CA ALA A 47 -6.31 -4.32 6.52
C ALA A 47 -5.38 -3.16 6.13
N LEU A 48 -4.78 -3.22 4.93
CA LEU A 48 -3.96 -2.16 4.36
C LEU A 48 -4.74 -0.85 4.20
N HIS A 49 -5.96 -0.92 3.68
CA HIS A 49 -6.81 0.26 3.53
C HIS A 49 -7.17 0.91 4.86
N ALA A 50 -7.48 0.10 5.88
CA ALA A 50 -7.75 0.58 7.23
C ALA A 50 -6.52 1.27 7.84
N LEU A 51 -5.33 0.68 7.67
CA LEU A 51 -4.07 1.27 8.12
C LEU A 51 -3.80 2.61 7.42
N LEU A 52 -3.90 2.65 6.08
CA LEU A 52 -3.69 3.88 5.29
C LEU A 52 -4.63 4.99 5.75
N THR A 53 -5.92 4.69 5.88
CA THR A 53 -6.94 5.67 6.32
C THR A 53 -6.66 6.20 7.73
N ALA A 54 -6.19 5.34 8.63
CA ALA A 54 -5.91 5.73 10.01
C ALA A 54 -4.61 6.53 10.16
N ARG A 55 -3.59 6.23 9.36
CA ARG A 55 -2.23 6.79 9.51
C ARG A 55 -1.99 8.03 8.67
N LEU A 56 -2.48 8.06 7.43
CA LEU A 56 -2.23 9.14 6.49
C LEU A 56 -2.50 10.55 7.05
N PRO A 57 -3.61 10.83 7.78
CA PRO A 57 -3.87 12.16 8.31
C PRO A 57 -2.86 12.65 9.37
N THR A 58 -2.12 11.72 9.98
CA THR A 58 -1.14 12.01 11.04
C THR A 58 0.30 11.95 10.55
N GLU A 59 0.50 11.45 9.33
CA GLU A 59 1.81 11.27 8.75
C GLU A 59 2.31 12.58 8.14
N THR A 60 3.62 12.81 8.27
CA THR A 60 4.31 13.95 7.66
C THR A 60 5.23 13.45 6.55
N PRO A 61 5.63 14.31 5.58
CA PRO A 61 6.64 13.95 4.60
C PRO A 61 7.86 13.28 5.28
N PRO A 62 8.38 12.18 4.74
CA PRO A 62 8.16 11.69 3.37
C PRO A 62 6.94 10.76 3.16
N TYR A 63 6.06 10.57 4.14
CA TYR A 63 4.92 9.64 4.05
C TYR A 63 5.33 8.16 3.85
N ALA A 64 6.41 7.73 4.48
CA ALA A 64 7.04 6.42 4.28
C ALA A 64 6.06 5.24 4.45
N LEU A 65 5.20 5.27 5.46
CA LEU A 65 4.24 4.20 5.72
C LEU A 65 3.14 4.20 4.68
N SER A 66 2.59 5.37 4.34
CA SER A 66 1.57 5.46 3.30
C SER A 66 2.11 5.00 1.95
N LEU A 67 3.34 5.38 1.56
CA LEU A 67 3.98 4.92 0.33
C LEU A 67 4.12 3.40 0.29
N LYS A 68 4.71 2.78 1.33
CA LYS A 68 4.82 1.32 1.42
C LYS A 68 3.47 0.60 1.42
N THR A 69 2.44 1.25 1.95
CA THR A 69 1.08 0.70 1.90
C THR A 69 0.50 0.70 0.48
N LEU A 70 0.79 1.73 -0.32
CA LEU A 70 0.39 1.77 -1.74
C LEU A 70 1.14 0.71 -2.54
N GLN A 71 2.45 0.57 -2.33
CA GLN A 71 3.28 -0.47 -2.94
C GLN A 71 2.77 -1.88 -2.63
N ALA A 72 2.44 -2.14 -1.35
CA ALA A 72 1.87 -3.42 -0.95
C ALA A 72 0.50 -3.69 -1.60
N LEU A 73 -0.34 -2.65 -1.76
CA LEU A 73 -1.61 -2.78 -2.49
C LEU A 73 -1.39 -3.13 -3.96
N GLY A 74 -0.44 -2.48 -4.64
CA GLY A 74 -0.10 -2.77 -6.02
C GLY A 74 0.47 -4.18 -6.20
N ALA A 75 1.36 -4.62 -5.31
CA ALA A 75 1.94 -5.96 -5.30
C ALA A 75 0.89 -7.08 -5.11
N ILE A 76 -0.06 -6.89 -4.18
CA ILE A 76 -1.17 -7.83 -3.98
C ILE A 76 -2.10 -7.85 -5.20
N GLY A 77 -2.33 -6.68 -5.78
CA GLY A 77 -3.21 -6.49 -6.93
C GLY A 77 -4.67 -6.82 -6.65
N GLY A 78 -5.41 -7.11 -7.71
CA GLY A 78 -6.83 -7.40 -7.63
C GLY A 78 -7.70 -6.15 -7.62
N ARG A 79 -8.98 -6.35 -7.96
CA ARG A 79 -9.92 -5.25 -8.23
C ARG A 79 -10.04 -4.26 -7.07
N ARG A 80 -10.01 -4.77 -5.84
CA ARG A 80 -10.19 -3.93 -4.65
C ARG A 80 -8.96 -3.06 -4.38
N ALA A 81 -7.76 -3.59 -4.58
CA ALA A 81 -6.53 -2.80 -4.46
C ALA A 81 -6.49 -1.71 -5.53
N GLU A 82 -6.82 -2.06 -6.78
CA GLU A 82 -6.92 -1.10 -7.89
C GLU A 82 -7.92 0.04 -7.61
N GLU A 83 -9.07 -0.27 -7.03
CA GLU A 83 -10.08 0.73 -6.66
C GLU A 83 -9.54 1.72 -5.61
N ILE A 84 -8.78 1.24 -4.61
CA ILE A 84 -8.15 2.08 -3.59
C ILE A 84 -7.03 2.93 -4.20
N LEU A 85 -6.12 2.32 -4.96
CA LEU A 85 -5.03 3.03 -5.64
C LEU A 85 -5.59 4.13 -6.55
N ARG A 86 -6.66 3.83 -7.31
CA ARG A 86 -7.27 4.81 -8.20
C ARG A 86 -7.87 5.98 -7.41
N ALA A 87 -8.51 5.71 -6.27
CA ALA A 87 -9.04 6.75 -5.41
C ALA A 87 -7.93 7.67 -4.87
N VAL A 88 -6.76 7.12 -4.51
CA VAL A 88 -5.60 7.90 -4.09
C VAL A 88 -5.02 8.73 -5.25
N ALA A 89 -4.79 8.10 -6.41
CA ALA A 89 -4.18 8.74 -7.58
C ALA A 89 -4.96 9.97 -8.07
N ILE A 90 -6.30 9.91 -8.06
CA ILE A 90 -7.17 11.02 -8.53
C ILE A 90 -7.67 11.93 -7.40
N GLY A 91 -7.47 11.54 -6.15
CA GLY A 91 -8.01 12.22 -4.98
C GLY A 91 -7.26 13.49 -4.57
N ASP A 92 -7.70 14.06 -3.46
CA ASP A 92 -7.07 15.19 -2.77
C ASP A 92 -6.04 14.66 -1.75
N HIS A 93 -4.89 14.22 -2.28
CA HIS A 93 -3.77 13.67 -1.52
C HIS A 93 -2.46 14.39 -1.87
N PRO A 94 -1.43 14.30 -1.00
CA PRO A 94 -0.08 14.77 -1.32
C PRO A 94 0.42 14.25 -2.67
N LYS A 95 1.08 15.11 -3.46
CA LYS A 95 1.51 14.80 -4.84
C LYS A 95 2.30 13.49 -4.93
N VAL A 96 3.20 13.24 -3.98
CA VAL A 96 4.02 12.01 -3.92
C VAL A 96 3.17 10.74 -3.79
N LEU A 97 2.10 10.76 -2.99
CA LEU A 97 1.20 9.61 -2.84
C LEU A 97 0.30 9.41 -4.06
N LYS A 98 -0.12 10.51 -4.70
CA LYS A 98 -0.89 10.43 -5.94
C LYS A 98 -0.07 9.80 -7.06
N TRP A 99 1.20 10.19 -7.16
CA TRP A 99 2.13 9.64 -8.13
C TRP A 99 2.42 8.17 -7.85
N GLU A 100 2.75 7.80 -6.61
CA GLU A 100 2.99 6.39 -6.25
C GLU A 100 1.80 5.49 -6.60
N ALA A 101 0.59 5.93 -6.23
CA ALA A 101 -0.62 5.18 -6.57
C ALA A 101 -0.88 5.09 -8.09
N ALA A 102 -0.42 6.07 -8.86
CA ALA A 102 -0.50 6.05 -10.31
C ALA A 102 0.53 5.07 -10.91
N VAL A 103 1.75 5.04 -10.36
CA VAL A 103 2.82 4.08 -10.73
C VAL A 103 2.37 2.64 -10.49
N GLU A 104 1.81 2.35 -9.31
CA GLU A 104 1.29 1.00 -8.99
C GLU A 104 0.13 0.58 -9.90
N LEU A 105 -0.54 1.53 -10.56
CA LEU A 105 -1.57 1.27 -11.55
C LEU A 105 -1.06 1.30 -13.00
N GLY A 106 0.18 1.75 -13.24
CA GLY A 106 0.73 2.01 -14.58
C GLY A 106 -0.03 3.10 -15.35
N ILE A 107 -0.49 4.15 -14.68
CA ILE A 107 -1.27 5.27 -15.27
C ILE A 107 -0.66 6.66 -14.99
N GLU A 108 0.57 6.73 -14.53
CA GLU A 108 1.29 7.96 -14.18
C GLU A 108 1.39 8.93 -15.36
N ASP A 109 1.67 8.43 -16.57
CA ASP A 109 1.71 9.20 -17.81
C ASP A 109 0.32 9.73 -18.20
N ASP A 110 -0.72 8.89 -18.06
CA ASP A 110 -2.11 9.28 -18.36
C ASP A 110 -2.61 10.40 -17.44
N LEU A 111 -2.09 10.44 -16.21
CA LEU A 111 -2.37 11.49 -15.24
C LEU A 111 -1.42 12.69 -15.35
N GLY A 112 -0.42 12.62 -16.24
CA GLY A 112 0.52 13.71 -16.53
C GLY A 112 1.55 13.96 -15.43
N PHE A 113 1.94 12.93 -14.68
CA PHE A 113 3.08 13.02 -13.77
C PHE A 113 4.40 13.03 -14.56
N ASP A 114 5.36 13.84 -14.12
CA ASP A 114 6.71 13.92 -14.68
C ASP A 114 7.69 13.22 -13.71
N GLU A 115 8.23 12.07 -14.11
CA GLU A 115 9.14 11.25 -13.29
C GLU A 115 10.38 12.03 -12.83
N ASP A 116 10.92 12.92 -13.67
CA ASP A 116 12.08 13.74 -13.34
C ASP A 116 11.75 14.74 -12.22
N GLU A 117 10.54 15.32 -12.23
CA GLU A 117 10.07 16.22 -11.16
C GLU A 117 9.84 15.47 -9.84
N MET A 118 9.43 14.20 -9.91
CA MET A 118 9.04 13.43 -8.74
C MET A 118 10.22 12.76 -8.03
N THR A 119 11.32 12.50 -8.73
CA THR A 119 12.53 11.83 -8.21
C THR A 119 13.67 12.78 -7.83
N SER A 120 13.51 14.09 -8.10
CA SER A 120 14.50 15.15 -7.86
C SER A 120 14.67 15.60 -6.41
#